data_AF-A0A0G0BFV0-F1
#
_entry.id   AF-A0A0G0BFV0-F1
#
_cell.length_a   1.000
_cell.length_b   1.000
_cell.length_c   1.000
_cell.angle_alpha   90.00
_cell.angle_beta   90.00
_cell.angle_gamma   90.00
#
_symmetry.space_group_name_H-M   'P 1'
#
loop_
_entity.id
_entity.type
_entity.pdbx_description
1 polymer ?
#
loop_
_entity_poly.entity_id
_entity_poly.type
_entity_poly.pdbx_seq_one_letter_code
_entity_poly.pdbx_strand_id
1 'polypeptide(L)'
;MAIIYETENFILESHEKPEVDRLEGGHIKISPKIGIEDRTKLTPKQAIELMRLTMLAGEAMKTAMGKSGVEIGRINYQDNGNWTPHLHIHLYGRVKDATIQKYGDPIISGHREEYKPLNGEDIENMEKAIDDLLKEEKFSEVNWKLT
;
A
#
# COMPACT_ATOMS: atom_id res chain seq x y z
N MET A 1 -5.57 13.29 1.76
CA MET A 1 -4.88 12.00 1.90
C MET A 1 -5.09 11.60 3.34
N ALA A 2 -5.24 10.31 3.65
CA ALA A 2 -5.36 9.88 5.03
C ALA A 2 -4.17 8.98 5.38
N ILE A 3 -3.50 9.30 6.49
CA ILE A 3 -2.47 8.43 7.06
C ILE A 3 -3.19 7.21 7.64
N ILE A 4 -2.69 6.02 7.31
CA ILE A 4 -3.22 4.74 7.78
C ILE A 4 -2.31 4.18 8.88
N TYR A 5 -0.99 4.28 8.68
CA TYR A 5 -0.02 3.76 9.64
C TYR A 5 1.35 4.41 9.43
N GLU A 6 2.16 4.46 10.48
CA GLU A 6 3.52 4.97 10.40
C GLU A 6 4.51 4.05 11.09
N THR A 7 5.72 3.99 10.54
CA THR A 7 6.89 3.38 11.19
C THR A 7 7.91 4.47 11.52
N GLU A 8 9.11 4.08 11.96
CA GLU A 8 10.20 5.02 12.24
C GLU A 8 10.53 5.89 11.01
N ASN A 9 10.64 5.27 9.83
CA ASN A 9 11.11 5.94 8.61
C ASN A 9 10.04 6.14 7.53
N PHE A 10 8.87 5.50 7.62
CA PHE A 10 7.88 5.49 6.54
C PHE A 10 6.46 5.82 7.00
N ILE A 11 5.66 6.30 6.05
CA ILE A 11 4.23 6.59 6.19
C ILE A 11 3.49 5.71 5.18
N LEU A 12 2.47 5.00 5.63
CA LEU A 12 1.46 4.34 4.81
C LEU A 12 0.22 5.23 4.74
N GLU A 13 -0.23 5.56 3.54
CA GLU A 13 -1.32 6.51 3.34
C GLU A 13 -2.21 6.17 2.15
N SER A 14 -3.46 6.64 2.20
CA SER A 14 -4.38 6.61 1.07
C SER A 14 -4.10 7.75 0.09
N HIS A 15 -4.38 7.52 -1.19
CA HIS A 15 -4.17 8.50 -2.24
C HIS A 15 -5.50 9.17 -2.64
N GLU A 16 -5.61 10.50 -2.55
CA GLU A 16 -6.84 11.24 -2.92
C GLU A 16 -7.20 11.09 -4.40
N LYS A 17 -6.16 10.96 -5.23
CA LYS A 17 -6.26 10.79 -6.68
C LYS A 17 -5.76 9.41 -7.07
N PRO A 18 -6.52 8.34 -6.80
CA PRO A 18 -6.01 7.00 -6.98
C PRO A 18 -5.82 6.66 -8.46
N GLU A 19 -4.98 5.67 -8.75
CA GLU A 19 -4.76 5.11 -10.09
C GLU A 19 -5.48 3.77 -10.28
N VAL A 20 -6.07 3.26 -9.20
CA VAL A 20 -7.03 2.15 -9.21
C VAL A 20 -8.21 2.58 -8.36
N ASP A 21 -9.40 2.54 -8.96
CA ASP A 21 -10.65 2.83 -8.27
C ASP A 21 -10.82 1.93 -7.03
N ARG A 22 -11.41 2.47 -5.97
CA ARG A 22 -11.76 1.75 -4.74
C ARG A 22 -12.41 0.38 -5.01
N LEU A 23 -13.40 0.32 -5.90
CA LEU A 23 -14.15 -0.91 -6.20
C LEU A 23 -13.38 -1.89 -7.08
N GLU A 24 -12.32 -1.44 -7.76
CA GLU A 24 -11.41 -2.29 -8.54
C GLU A 24 -10.22 -2.80 -7.71
N GLY A 25 -10.15 -2.41 -6.44
CA GLY A 25 -9.17 -2.87 -5.47
C GLY A 25 -8.46 -1.72 -4.74
N GLY A 26 -8.58 -0.48 -5.21
CA GLY A 26 -8.03 0.70 -4.54
C GLY A 26 -6.51 0.87 -4.67
N HIS A 27 -6.04 2.01 -4.13
CA HIS A 27 -4.65 2.46 -4.22
C HIS A 27 -4.22 3.10 -2.89
N ILE A 28 -3.17 2.52 -2.29
CA ILE A 28 -2.45 3.08 -1.13
C ILE A 28 -0.98 3.23 -1.49
N LYS A 29 -0.24 4.04 -0.72
CA LYS A 29 1.16 4.37 -1.00
C LYS A 29 1.96 4.34 0.29
N ILE A 30 3.19 3.86 0.20
CA ILE A 30 4.22 4.01 1.23
C ILE A 30 5.22 5.06 0.77
N SER A 31 5.53 6.02 1.63
CA SER A 31 6.53 7.07 1.36
C SER A 31 7.47 7.24 2.55
N PRO A 32 8.76 7.56 2.34
CA PRO A 32 9.67 7.86 3.42
C PRO A 32 9.33 9.21 4.05
N LYS A 33 9.50 9.32 5.37
CA LYS A 33 9.27 10.57 6.13
C LYS A 33 10.27 11.66 5.76
N ILE A 34 11.45 11.26 5.28
CA ILE A 34 12.51 12.13 4.77
C ILE A 34 12.66 11.82 3.28
N GLY A 35 12.88 12.85 2.44
CA GLY A 35 13.08 12.66 1.01
C GLY A 35 14.26 11.72 0.71
N ILE A 36 13.97 10.60 0.05
CA ILE A 36 14.95 9.62 -0.44
C ILE A 36 14.73 9.51 -1.94
N GLU A 37 15.79 9.60 -2.74
CA GLU A 37 15.69 9.63 -4.21
C GLU A 37 15.11 8.33 -4.78
N ASP A 38 15.75 7.20 -4.43
CA ASP A 38 15.34 5.87 -4.86
C ASP A 38 15.82 4.80 -3.85
N ARG A 39 15.44 3.54 -4.08
CA ARG A 39 15.75 2.41 -3.19
C ARG A 39 17.23 2.16 -2.96
N THR A 40 18.12 2.59 -3.86
CA THR A 40 19.58 2.42 -3.73
C THR A 40 20.16 3.31 -2.64
N LYS A 41 19.42 4.33 -2.20
CA LYS A 41 19.81 5.26 -1.13
C LYS A 41 19.35 4.81 0.26
N LEU A 42 18.63 3.68 0.36
CA LEU A 42 18.20 3.13 1.64
C LEU A 42 19.37 2.52 2.39
N THR A 43 19.43 2.73 3.70
CA THR A 43 20.25 1.88 4.57
C THR A 43 19.67 0.47 4.63
N PRO A 44 20.47 -0.56 5.01
CA PRO A 44 19.94 -1.92 5.20
C PRO A 44 18.75 -1.98 6.16
N LYS A 45 18.78 -1.23 7.27
CA LYS A 45 17.66 -1.17 8.23
C LYS A 45 16.39 -0.62 7.59
N GLN A 46 16.50 0.49 6.84
CA GLN A 46 15.35 1.07 6.13
C GLN A 46 14.82 0.16 5.02
N ALA A 47 15.69 -0.57 4.31
CA ALA A 47 15.27 -1.51 3.29
C ALA A 47 14.48 -2.70 3.88
N ILE A 48 14.92 -3.21 5.03
CA ILE A 48 14.21 -4.25 5.80
C ILE A 48 12.86 -3.73 6.28
N GLU A 49 12.83 -2.53 6.87
CA GLU A 49 11.62 -1.87 7.35
C GLU A 49 10.60 -1.66 6.22
N LEU A 50 11.05 -1.16 5.05
CA LEU A 50 10.21 -0.98 3.87
C LEU A 50 9.64 -2.30 3.36
N MET A 51 10.46 -3.36 3.30
CA MET A 51 9.99 -4.68 2.87
C MET A 51 8.94 -5.24 3.84
N ARG A 52 9.18 -5.14 5.16
CA ARG A 52 8.21 -5.53 6.18
C ARG A 52 6.90 -4.76 6.02
N LEU A 53 6.98 -3.44 5.84
CA LEU A 53 5.81 -2.57 5.73
C LEU A 53 5.01 -2.84 4.45
N THR A 54 5.65 -3.12 3.31
CA THR A 54 4.92 -3.48 2.08
C THR A 54 4.16 -4.79 2.23
N MET A 55 4.73 -5.78 2.91
CA MET A 55 4.04 -7.04 3.21
C MET A 55 2.85 -6.83 4.17
N LEU A 56 3.05 -6.08 5.25
CA LEU A 56 2.01 -5.75 6.23
C LEU A 56 0.85 -5.00 5.57
N ALA A 57 1.17 -3.94 4.81
CA ALA A 57 0.18 -3.13 4.12
C ALA A 57 -0.61 -3.92 3.07
N GLY A 58 0.05 -4.80 2.32
CA GLY A 58 -0.62 -5.65 1.33
C GLY A 58 -1.62 -6.63 1.95
N GLU A 59 -1.27 -7.24 3.08
CA GLU A 59 -2.16 -8.16 3.82
C GLU A 59 -3.30 -7.42 4.52
N ALA A 60 -3.01 -6.27 5.13
CA ALA A 60 -4.01 -5.40 5.74
C ALA A 60 -5.03 -4.91 4.70
N MET A 61 -4.56 -4.45 3.54
CA MET A 61 -5.41 -3.96 2.45
C MET A 61 -6.36 -5.05 1.94
N LYS A 62 -5.86 -6.27 1.71
CA LYS A 62 -6.72 -7.40 1.32
C LYS A 62 -7.78 -7.71 2.36
N THR A 63 -7.39 -7.72 3.64
CA THR A 63 -8.30 -8.02 4.75
C THR A 63 -9.38 -6.96 4.92
N ALA A 64 -8.98 -5.68 4.91
CA ALA A 64 -9.87 -4.54 5.07
C ALA A 64 -10.87 -4.42 3.92
N MET A 65 -10.38 -4.49 2.68
CA MET A 65 -11.22 -4.36 1.49
C MET A 65 -12.19 -5.53 1.34
N GLY A 66 -11.80 -6.75 1.74
CA GLY A 66 -12.71 -7.90 1.80
C GLY A 66 -13.89 -7.68 2.76
N LYS A 67 -13.66 -7.03 3.92
CA LYS A 67 -14.75 -6.62 4.83
C LYS A 67 -15.71 -5.62 4.18
N SER A 68 -15.20 -4.77 3.29
CA SER A 68 -15.99 -3.83 2.48
C SER A 68 -16.63 -4.46 1.23
N GLY A 69 -16.57 -5.78 1.05
CA GLY A 69 -17.11 -6.49 -0.12
C GLY A 69 -16.27 -6.37 -1.39
N VAL A 70 -15.03 -5.88 -1.29
CA VAL A 70 -14.09 -5.70 -2.40
C VAL A 70 -13.02 -6.78 -2.33
N GLU A 71 -13.26 -7.88 -3.03
CA GLU A 71 -12.44 -9.09 -2.97
C GLU A 71 -11.16 -8.98 -3.80
N ILE A 72 -10.10 -8.44 -3.19
CA ILE A 72 -8.78 -8.31 -3.83
C ILE A 72 -8.13 -9.68 -4.04
N GLY A 73 -7.87 -10.03 -5.30
CA GLY A 73 -7.10 -11.21 -5.68
C GLY A 73 -5.59 -10.99 -5.60
N ARG A 74 -5.10 -9.80 -6.01
CA ARG A 74 -3.67 -9.49 -6.07
C ARG A 74 -3.37 -8.04 -5.69
N ILE A 75 -2.26 -7.82 -4.99
CA ILE A 75 -1.62 -6.51 -4.85
C ILE A 75 -0.46 -6.41 -5.84
N ASN A 76 -0.38 -5.29 -6.56
CA ASN A 76 0.77 -4.93 -7.39
C ASN A 76 1.60 -3.88 -6.64
N TYR A 77 2.88 -4.15 -6.47
CA TYR A 77 3.82 -3.25 -5.79
C TYR A 77 4.68 -2.56 -6.83
N GLN A 78 4.65 -1.23 -6.87
CA GLN A 78 5.35 -0.46 -7.90
C GLN A 78 6.07 0.74 -7.31
N ASP A 79 7.25 1.02 -7.84
CA ASP A 79 8.07 2.19 -7.54
C ASP A 79 8.22 2.93 -8.87
N ASN A 80 7.35 3.91 -9.07
CA ASN A 80 7.15 4.53 -10.37
C ASN A 80 7.94 5.85 -10.41
N GLY A 81 9.12 5.83 -11.05
CA GLY A 81 9.99 7.02 -11.21
C GLY A 81 9.46 8.06 -12.21
N ASN A 82 8.14 8.14 -12.39
CA ASN A 82 7.50 8.82 -13.52
C ASN A 82 7.39 10.35 -13.34
N TRP A 83 7.40 10.85 -12.10
CA TRP A 83 7.06 12.24 -11.81
C TRP A 83 8.21 13.03 -11.18
N THR A 84 8.76 12.50 -10.09
CA THR A 84 9.87 13.10 -9.35
C THR A 84 10.74 11.99 -8.79
N PRO A 85 12.07 12.19 -8.70
CA PRO A 85 12.98 11.19 -8.16
C PRO A 85 12.86 11.16 -6.63
N HIS A 86 11.74 10.62 -6.15
CA HIS A 86 11.42 10.41 -4.75
C HIS A 86 10.89 8.99 -4.61
N LEU A 87 11.49 8.21 -3.74
CA LEU A 87 11.07 6.86 -3.41
C LEU A 87 9.64 6.88 -2.87
N HIS A 88 8.77 6.11 -3.49
CA HIS A 88 7.48 5.76 -2.92
C HIS A 88 7.00 4.46 -3.55
N ILE A 89 6.41 3.60 -2.73
CA ILE A 89 5.89 2.31 -3.21
C ILE A 89 4.37 2.43 -3.28
N HIS A 90 3.83 2.32 -4.49
CA HIS A 90 2.42 2.17 -4.73
C HIS A 90 2.00 0.71 -4.53
N LEU A 91 0.88 0.54 -3.83
CA LEU A 91 0.20 -0.74 -3.68
C LEU A 91 -1.16 -0.60 -4.37
N TYR A 92 -1.28 -1.26 -5.51
CA TYR A 92 -2.52 -1.29 -6.29
C TYR A 92 -3.24 -2.61 -6.07
N GLY A 93 -4.43 -2.54 -5.49
CA GLY A 93 -5.32 -3.69 -5.44
C GLY A 93 -5.79 -4.08 -6.84
N ARG A 94 -6.09 -5.35 -7.01
CA ARG A 94 -6.80 -5.87 -8.16
C ARG A 94 -7.82 -6.90 -7.68
N VAL A 95 -9.09 -6.57 -7.83
CA VAL A 95 -10.20 -7.49 -7.50
C VAL A 95 -10.20 -8.70 -8.42
N LYS A 96 -10.71 -9.83 -7.91
CA LYS A 96 -10.75 -11.11 -8.61
C LYS A 96 -11.49 -11.03 -9.96
N ASP A 97 -12.48 -10.15 -10.04
CA ASP A 97 -13.38 -9.91 -11.16
C ASP A 97 -13.16 -8.53 -11.81
N ALA A 98 -11.93 -8.00 -11.76
CA ALA A 98 -11.58 -6.67 -12.24
C ALA A 98 -12.11 -6.38 -13.66
N THR A 99 -12.72 -5.20 -13.83
CA THR A 99 -13.41 -4.82 -15.07
C THR A 99 -12.72 -3.68 -15.82
N ILE A 100 -11.99 -2.82 -15.11
CA ILE A 100 -11.32 -1.64 -15.69
C ILE A 100 -9.88 -1.97 -16.12
N GLN A 101 -9.10 -2.55 -15.21
CA GLN A 101 -7.73 -3.03 -15.47
C GLN A 101 -7.71 -4.52 -15.17
N LYS A 102 -7.90 -5.35 -16.21
CA LYS A 102 -8.17 -6.80 -16.06
C LYS A 102 -6.89 -7.59 -15.89
N TYR A 103 -6.98 -8.80 -15.36
CA TYR A 103 -5.81 -9.69 -15.30
C TYR A 103 -5.17 -9.85 -16.69
N GLY A 104 -3.85 -9.61 -16.75
CA GLY A 104 -3.09 -9.52 -18.00
C GLY A 104 -2.78 -8.08 -18.42
N ASP A 105 -3.62 -7.11 -18.03
CA ASP A 105 -3.39 -5.69 -18.29
C ASP A 105 -2.37 -5.12 -17.29
N PRO A 106 -1.45 -4.25 -17.76
CA PRO A 106 -0.61 -3.48 -16.85
C PRO A 106 -1.45 -2.55 -15.99
N ILE A 107 -0.90 -2.13 -14.85
CA ILE A 107 -1.45 -0.94 -14.19
C ILE A 107 -1.07 0.27 -15.04
N ILE A 108 -2.07 1.01 -15.51
CA ILE A 108 -1.91 2.25 -16.26
C ILE A 108 -1.86 3.38 -15.23
N SER A 109 -0.65 3.90 -15.00
CA SER A 109 -0.43 5.07 -14.15
C SER A 109 -1.15 6.30 -14.70
N GLY A 110 -1.62 7.17 -13.82
CA GLY A 110 -2.42 8.33 -14.16
C GLY A 110 -3.79 8.30 -13.51
N HIS A 111 -4.10 9.38 -12.79
CA HIS A 111 -5.41 9.57 -12.18
C HIS A 111 -6.50 9.74 -13.25
N ARG A 112 -7.65 9.13 -13.01
CA ARG A 112 -8.89 9.39 -13.75
C ARG A 112 -9.90 10.04 -12.82
N GLU A 113 -10.60 11.06 -13.28
CA GLU A 113 -11.53 11.85 -12.45
C GLU A 113 -12.63 10.99 -11.82
N GLU A 114 -13.03 9.90 -12.48
CA GLU A 114 -14.04 8.97 -11.99
C GLU A 114 -13.54 8.03 -10.89
N TYR A 115 -12.22 7.88 -10.69
CA TYR A 115 -11.68 6.96 -9.71
C TYR A 115 -11.82 7.50 -8.29
N LYS A 116 -12.43 6.69 -7.43
CA LYS A 116 -12.70 7.01 -6.04
C LYS A 116 -11.60 6.49 -5.12
N PRO A 117 -11.11 7.28 -4.17
CA PRO A 117 -10.16 6.82 -3.16
C PRO A 117 -10.82 5.83 -2.18
N LEU A 118 -9.99 5.19 -1.36
CA LEU A 118 -10.48 4.49 -0.17
C LEU A 118 -11.28 5.46 0.71
N ASN A 119 -12.37 4.98 1.28
CA ASN A 119 -13.22 5.79 2.16
C ASN A 119 -12.79 5.63 3.64
N GLY A 120 -13.45 6.36 4.55
CA GLY A 120 -13.13 6.32 5.98
C GLY A 120 -13.28 4.92 6.60
N GLU A 121 -14.29 4.16 6.21
CA GLU A 121 -14.50 2.80 6.70
C GLU A 121 -13.38 1.85 6.24
N ASP A 122 -12.92 1.96 4.99
CA ASP A 122 -11.80 1.17 4.50
C ASP A 122 -10.51 1.49 5.28
N ILE A 123 -10.27 2.76 5.58
CA ILE A 123 -9.11 3.23 6.37
C ILE A 123 -9.17 2.66 7.78
N GLU A 124 -10.30 2.80 8.48
CA GLU A 124 -10.48 2.25 9.83
C GLU A 124 -10.33 0.71 9.84
N ASN A 125 -10.81 0.03 8.80
CA ASN A 125 -10.65 -1.42 8.67
C ASN A 125 -9.19 -1.81 8.42
N MET A 126 -8.43 -0.98 7.70
CA MET A 126 -7.00 -1.18 7.48
C MET A 126 -6.20 -0.98 8.76
N GLU A 127 -6.48 0.07 9.54
CA GLU A 127 -5.84 0.30 10.84
C GLU A 127 -6.03 -0.91 11.76
N LYS A 128 -7.27 -1.38 11.90
CA LYS A 128 -7.59 -2.59 12.70
C LYS A 128 -6.87 -3.84 12.17
N ALA A 129 -6.83 -4.02 10.85
CA ALA A 129 -6.14 -5.16 10.25
C ALA A 129 -4.63 -5.10 10.51
N ILE A 130 -4.02 -3.92 10.48
CA ILE A 130 -2.62 -3.72 10.83
C ILE A 130 -2.39 -4.08 12.30
N ASP A 131 -3.21 -3.57 13.22
CA ASP A 131 -3.10 -3.87 14.65
C ASP A 131 -3.17 -5.37 14.94
N ASP A 132 -4.02 -6.10 14.21
CA ASP A 132 -4.13 -7.55 14.34
C ASP A 132 -2.92 -8.28 13.74
N LEU A 133 -2.47 -7.90 12.55
CA LEU A 133 -1.30 -8.49 11.90
C LEU A 133 0.00 -8.26 12.70
N LEU A 134 0.14 -7.11 13.37
CA LEU A 134 1.30 -6.80 14.21
C LEU A 134 1.44 -7.74 15.42
N LYS A 135 0.37 -8.42 15.83
CA LYS A 135 0.40 -9.44 16.89
C LYS A 135 0.94 -10.78 16.39
N GLU A 136 1.01 -10.97 15.07
CA GLU A 136 1.53 -12.20 14.47
C GLU A 136 3.06 -12.23 14.52
N GLU A 137 3.62 -13.41 14.81
CA GLU A 137 5.07 -13.63 14.85
C GLU A 137 5.76 -13.17 13.55
N LYS A 138 5.11 -13.40 12.41
CA LYS A 138 5.58 -13.01 11.08
C LYS A 138 5.89 -11.52 10.97
N PHE A 139 5.14 -10.66 11.65
CA PHE A 139 5.34 -9.21 11.60
C PHE A 139 6.05 -8.66 12.84
N SER A 140 6.52 -9.49 13.77
CA SER A 140 7.30 -9.00 14.91
C SER A 140 8.61 -8.32 14.47
N GLU A 141 8.99 -7.22 15.12
CA GLU A 141 10.21 -6.47 14.78
C GLU A 141 11.49 -7.29 15.01
N VAL A 142 11.48 -8.18 16.00
CA VAL A 142 12.58 -9.10 16.32
C VAL A 142 12.87 -10.05 15.16
N ASN A 143 11.84 -10.61 14.51
CA ASN A 143 12.02 -11.51 13.37
C ASN A 143 12.58 -10.78 12.15
N TRP A 144 12.30 -9.49 12.03
CA TRP A 144 12.82 -8.63 10.98
C TRP A 144 14.13 -7.92 11.35
N LYS A 145 14.71 -8.16 12.53
CA LYS A 145 15.97 -7.50 12.97
C LYS A 145 15.87 -5.97 13.01
N LEU A 146 14.70 -5.46 13.37
CA LEU A 146 14.45 -4.01 13.52
C LEU A 146 14.64 -3.51 14.96
N THR A 147 14.71 -4.45 15.91
CA THR A 147 15.00 -4.27 17.35
C THR A 147 16.09 -5.21 17.81
#